data_AF-A0A9E5MRY4-F1
#
_entry.id   AF-A0A9E5MRY4-F1
#
_cell.length_a   1.000
_cell.length_b   1.000
_cell.length_c   1.000
_cell.angle_alpha   90.00
_cell.angle_beta   90.00
_cell.angle_gamma   90.00
#
_symmetry.space_group_name_H-M   'P 1'
#
loop_
_entity.id
_entity.type
_entity.pdbx_description
1 polymer ?
#
loop_
_entity_poly.entity_id
_entity_poly.type
_entity_poly.pdbx_seq_one_letter_code
_entity_poly.pdbx_strand_id
1 'polypeptide(L)' 'MPLIGRVTRGLNTARFTRTLSILTSSGVPVLEALNISASVVTNLPMRDAVEEATVRVREGGAIGTSL' A
#
# COMPACT_ATOMS: atom_id res chain seq x y z
N MET A 1 -2.91 -16.43 20.22
CA MET A 1 -2.29 -17.30 19.20
C MET A 1 -1.36 -16.48 18.27
N PRO A 2 -0.10 -16.21 18.67
CA PRO A 2 0.83 -15.29 17.97
C PRO A 2 1.31 -15.76 16.58
N LEU A 3 1.03 -17.00 16.19
CA LEU A 3 1.35 -17.54 14.87
C LEU A 3 0.38 -17.05 13.78
N ILE A 4 -0.91 -16.99 14.10
CA ILE A 4 -1.95 -16.57 13.15
C ILE A 4 -1.73 -15.13 12.69
N GLY A 5 -1.33 -14.24 13.62
CA GLY A 5 -1.04 -12.84 13.32
C GLY A 5 0.14 -12.63 12.35
N ARG A 6 1.20 -13.45 12.44
CA ARG A 6 2.34 -13.38 11.51
C ARG A 6 2.00 -13.90 10.11
N VAL A 7 1.23 -14.99 10.03
CA VAL A 7 0.78 -15.55 8.75
C VAL A 7 -0.19 -14.61 8.05
N THR A 8 -1.17 -14.07 8.78
CA THR A 8 -2.09 -13.06 8.21
C THR A 8 -1.35 -11.80 7.79
N ARG A 9 -0.36 -11.32 8.55
CA ARG A 9 0.48 -10.19 8.12
C ARG A 9 1.21 -10.49 6.81
N GLY A 10 1.89 -11.63 6.72
CA GLY A 10 2.62 -12.03 5.50
C GLY A 10 1.70 -12.17 4.28
N LEU A 11 0.52 -12.79 4.44
CA LEU A 11 -0.46 -12.95 3.36
C LEU A 11 -1.01 -11.61 2.89
N ASN A 12 -1.33 -10.71 3.82
CA ASN A 12 -1.82 -9.38 3.49
C ASN A 12 -0.74 -8.55 2.77
N THR A 13 0.52 -8.59 3.24
CA THR A 13 1.65 -7.92 2.57
C THR A 13 1.87 -8.48 1.17
N ALA A 14 1.83 -9.80 0.99
CA ALA A 14 1.97 -10.41 -0.33
C ALA A 14 0.88 -9.96 -1.31
N ARG A 15 -0.37 -9.90 -0.86
CA ARG A 15 -1.50 -9.40 -1.68
C ARG A 15 -1.34 -7.94 -2.04
N PHE A 16 -1.00 -7.10 -1.05
CA PHE A 16 -0.73 -5.67 -1.27
C PHE A 16 0.37 -5.47 -2.32
N THR A 17 1.54 -6.10 -2.13
CA THR A 17 2.67 -5.94 -3.03
C THR A 17 2.36 -6.46 -4.43
N ARG A 18 1.62 -7.56 -4.55
CA ARG A 18 1.20 -8.10 -5.85
C ARG A 18 0.29 -7.13 -6.60
N THR A 19 -0.73 -6.59 -5.93
CA THR A 19 -1.64 -5.60 -6.54
C THR A 19 -0.88 -4.34 -6.93
N LEU A 20 -0.02 -3.83 -6.05
CA LEU A 20 0.81 -2.65 -6.30
C LEU A 20 1.71 -2.87 -7.52
N SER A 21 2.40 -4.01 -7.57
CA SER A 21 3.28 -4.36 -8.70
C SER A 21 2.52 -4.41 -10.03
N ILE A 22 1.31 -4.98 -10.04
CA ILE A 22 0.48 -5.02 -11.25
C ILE A 22 0.13 -3.60 -11.69
N LEU A 23 -0.42 -2.78 -10.79
CA LEU A 23 -0.87 -1.43 -11.11
C LEU A 23 0.28 -0.52 -11.54
N THR A 24 1.40 -0.54 -10.81
CA THR A 24 2.60 0.21 -11.18
C THR A 24 3.18 -0.26 -12.52
N SER A 25 3.15 -1.57 -12.82
CA SER A 25 3.59 -2.09 -14.12
C SER A 25 2.64 -1.70 -15.27
N SER A 26 1.36 -1.46 -14.98
CA SER A 26 0.36 -0.99 -15.96
C SER A 26 0.39 0.53 -16.18
N GLY A 27 1.33 1.25 -15.57
CA GLY A 27 1.45 2.71 -15.71
C GLY A 27 0.44 3.50 -14.88
N VAL A 28 -0.24 2.86 -13.92
CA VAL A 28 -1.13 3.55 -12.98
C VAL A 28 -0.28 4.46 -12.08
N PRO A 29 -0.67 5.73 -11.87
CA PRO A 29 0.03 6.62 -10.96
C PRO A 29 0.24 5.98 -9.59
N VAL A 30 1.43 6.11 -9.02
CA VAL A 30 1.81 5.43 -7.76
C VAL A 30 0.82 5.73 -6.62
N LEU A 31 0.31 6.95 -6.53
CA LEU A 31 -0.72 7.34 -5.55
C LEU A 31 -2.01 6.55 -5.70
N GLU A 32 -2.47 6.35 -6.93
CA GLU A 32 -3.68 5.60 -7.22
C GLU A 32 -3.45 4.09 -7.04
N ALA A 33 -2.28 3.60 -7.46
CA ALA A 33 -1.85 2.23 -7.23
C ALA A 33 -1.78 1.90 -5.73
N LEU A 34 -1.29 2.81 -4.89
CA LEU A 34 -1.27 2.68 -3.43
C LEU A 34 -2.68 2.64 -2.83
N ASN A 35 -3.58 3.54 -3.25
CA ASN A 35 -4.97 3.55 -2.81
C ASN A 35 -5.70 2.25 -3.14
N ILE A 36 -5.59 1.77 -4.38
CA ILE A 36 -6.22 0.52 -4.81
C ILE A 36 -5.61 -0.66 -4.04
N SER A 37 -4.29 -0.69 -3.87
CA SER A 37 -3.61 -1.75 -3.14
C SER A 37 -3.94 -1.74 -1.63
N ALA A 38 -4.21 -0.57 -1.04
CA ALA A 38 -4.68 -0.45 0.34
C ALA A 38 -6.05 -1.12 0.55
N SER A 39 -6.93 -1.01 -0.44
CA SER A 39 -8.29 -1.57 -0.37
C SER A 39 -8.32 -3.11 -0.30
N VAL A 40 -7.29 -3.80 -0.82
CA VAL A 40 -7.20 -5.26 -0.80
C VAL A 40 -6.64 -5.82 0.52
N VAL A 41 -6.19 -4.95 1.42
CA VAL A 41 -5.67 -5.32 2.74
C VAL A 41 -6.83 -5.45 3.72
N THR A 42 -7.05 -6.63 4.29
CA THR A 42 -8.16 -6.86 5.24
C THR A 42 -7.75 -6.67 6.70
N ASN A 43 -6.45 -6.57 6.98
CA ASN A 43 -5.91 -6.38 8.32
C ASN A 43 -5.87 -4.88 8.67
N LEU A 44 -6.64 -4.46 9.69
CA LEU A 44 -6.70 -3.08 10.21
C LEU A 44 -5.31 -2.47 10.45
N PRO A 45 -4.43 -3.07 11.29
CA PRO A 45 -3.07 -2.56 11.49
C PRO A 45 -2.26 -2.34 10.20
N MET A 46 -2.46 -3.19 9.20
CA MET A 46 -1.76 -3.06 7.93
C MET A 46 -2.39 -2.01 7.02
N ARG A 47 -3.72 -1.81 7.08
CA ARG A 47 -4.40 -0.71 6.40
C ARG A 47 -3.90 0.64 6.90
N ASP A 48 -3.84 0.83 8.21
CA ASP A 48 -3.38 2.08 8.82
C ASP A 48 -1.95 2.43 8.36
N ALA A 49 -1.06 1.45 8.35
CA ALA A 49 0.32 1.63 7.88
C ALA A 49 0.41 1.99 6.39
N VAL A 50 -0.47 1.42 5.55
CA VAL A 50 -0.52 1.72 4.11
C VAL A 50 -1.13 3.10 3.86
N GLU A 51 -2.13 3.49 4.65
CA GLU A 51 -2.78 4.80 4.56
C GLU A 51 -1.79 5.91 4.94
N GLU A 52 -1.03 5.73 6.02
CA GLU A 52 0.07 6.61 6.41
C GLU A 52 1.14 6.72 5.31
N ALA A 53 1.54 5.58 4.71
CA ALA A 53 2.48 5.58 3.59
C ALA A 53 1.93 6.34 2.37
N THR A 54 0.63 6.22 2.09
CA THR A 54 -0.04 6.92 0.99
C THR A 54 -0.04 8.44 1.21
N VAL A 55 -0.28 8.89 2.44
CA VAL A 55 -0.17 10.31 2.82
C VAL A 55 1.26 10.82 2.61
N ARG A 56 2.27 10.10 3.10
CA ARG A 56 3.69 10.50 2.91
C ARG A 56 4.09 10.58 1.44
N VAL A 57 3.64 9.64 0.61
CA VAL A 57 3.92 9.66 -0.83
C VAL A 57 3.20 10.82 -1.51
N ARG A 58 1.98 11.16 -1.08
CA ARG A 58 1.25 12.34 -1.57
C ARG A 58 2.00 13.63 -1.26
N GLU A 59 2.46 13.77 -0.02
CA GLU A 59 3.24 14.94 0.42
C GLU A 59 4.59 15.01 -0.31
N GLY A 60 5.30 13.88 -0.47
CA GLY A 60 6.55 13.82 -1.22
C GLY A 60 6.39 14.13 -2.72
N GLY A 61 5.30 13.68 -3.34
CA GLY A 61 4.96 14.03 -4.73
C GLY A 61 4.64 15.52 -4.90
N ALA A 62 3.99 16.13 -3.90
CA ALA A 62 3.73 17.57 -3.89
C ALA A 62 5.02 18.42 -3.75
N ILE A 63 6.03 17.91 -3.04
CA ILE A 63 7.35 18.55 -2.97
C ILE A 63 8.08 18.44 -4.32
N GLY A 64 8.03 17.26 -4.96
CA GLY A 64 8.69 17.03 -6.26
C GLY A 64 8.10 17.83 -7.43
N THR A 65 6.82 18.20 -7.38
CA THR A 65 6.18 19.02 -8.43
C THR A 65 6.37 20.53 -8.23
N SER A 66 7.01 20.96 -7.14
CA SER A 66 7.18 22.37 -6.77
C SER A 66 8.57 22.95 -7.07
N LEU A 67 9.37 22.29 -7.92
CA LEU A 67 10.66 22.76 -8.46
C LEU A 67 10.62 22.74 -9.99
#